data_AF-A0A7T8HM46-F1
#
_entry.id   AF-A0A7T8HM46-F1
#
_cell.length_a   1.000
_cell.length_b   1.000
_cell.length_c   1.000
_cell.angle_alpha   90.00
_cell.angle_beta   90.00
_cell.angle_gamma   90.00
#
_symmetry.space_group_name_H-M   'P 1'
#
loop_
_entity.id
_entity.type
_entity.pdbx_description
1 polymer ?
#
loop_
_entity_poly.entity_id
_entity_poly.type
_entity_poly.pdbx_seq_one_letter_code
_entity_poly.pdbx_strand_id
1 'polypeptide(L)'
;MAHLFQEVFANRFRDVFHKIRSACIHELGLWMLTFPKQFLDDAYLKYIAWSLHDAKGSVRLASLEALQPLYEKNPLESIWNLHGEV
;
A
#
# COMPACT_ATOMS: atom_id res chain seq x y z
N MET A 1 7.36 -8.33 -13.26
CA MET A 1 6.92 -7.88 -11.93
C MET A 1 6.38 -9.00 -11.04
N ALA A 2 5.51 -9.90 -11.54
CA ALA A 2 4.94 -10.98 -10.71
C ALA A 2 5.99 -11.84 -9.97
N HIS A 3 7.08 -12.23 -10.64
CA HIS A 3 8.17 -13.00 -10.04
C HIS A 3 8.88 -12.25 -8.89
N LEU A 4 9.25 -10.98 -9.10
CA LEU A 4 9.84 -10.14 -8.06
C LEU A 4 8.92 -10.01 -6.83
N PHE A 5 7.61 -9.88 -7.08
CA PHE A 5 6.64 -9.78 -6.00
C PHE A 5 6.54 -11.09 -5.20
N GLN A 6 6.37 -12.23 -5.87
CA GLN A 6 6.19 -13.51 -5.20
C GLN A 6 7.46 -13.99 -4.50
N GLU A 7 8.62 -13.85 -5.13
CA GLU A 7 9.85 -14.42 -4.61
C GLU A 7 10.60 -13.52 -3.65
N VAL A 8 10.47 -12.19 -3.81
CA VAL A 8 11.18 -11.24 -2.96
C VAL A 8 10.22 -10.55 -2.02
N PHE A 9 9.25 -9.79 -2.54
CA PHE A 9 8.39 -8.96 -1.70
C PHE A 9 7.59 -9.79 -0.67
N ALA A 10 6.88 -10.83 -1.12
CA ALA A 10 6.04 -11.66 -0.27
C ALA A 10 6.81 -12.39 0.82
N ASN A 11 8.12 -12.60 0.64
CA ASN A 11 9.00 -13.15 1.66
C ASN A 11 9.57 -12.07 2.59
N ARG A 12 9.93 -10.89 2.06
CA ARG A 12 10.61 -9.83 2.82
C ARG A 12 9.69 -8.86 3.56
N PHE A 13 8.40 -8.78 3.25
CA PHE A 13 7.51 -7.90 4.03
C PHE A 13 7.33 -8.37 5.49
N ARG A 14 7.68 -9.63 5.81
CA ARG A 14 7.71 -10.21 7.17
C ARG A 14 9.12 -10.49 7.70
N ASP A 15 10.12 -9.80 7.16
CA ASP A 15 11.50 -9.91 7.59
C ASP A 15 11.68 -9.68 9.10
N VAL A 16 12.66 -10.33 9.71
CA VAL A 16 13.06 -10.10 11.10
C VAL A 16 13.45 -8.63 11.31
N PHE A 17 14.10 -8.01 10.32
CA PHE A 17 14.53 -6.61 10.38
C PHE A 17 13.42 -5.65 9.95
N HIS A 18 12.98 -4.80 10.90
CA HIS A 18 11.90 -3.85 10.68
C HIS A 18 12.19 -2.81 9.59
N LYS A 19 13.46 -2.48 9.34
CA LYS A 19 13.85 -1.58 8.24
C LYS A 19 13.52 -2.16 6.87
N ILE A 20 13.72 -3.47 6.68
CA ILE A 20 13.38 -4.14 5.42
C ILE A 20 11.86 -4.20 5.26
N ARG A 21 11.12 -4.56 6.32
CA ARG A 21 9.65 -4.51 6.29
C ARG A 21 9.12 -3.12 5.92
N SER A 22 9.66 -2.08 6.56
CA SER A 22 9.27 -0.68 6.28
C SER A 22 9.55 -0.32 4.80
N ALA A 23 10.72 -0.70 4.26
CA ALA A 23 11.07 -0.46 2.87
C ALA A 23 10.13 -1.20 1.90
N CYS A 24 9.79 -2.46 2.18
CA CYS A 24 8.80 -3.18 1.39
C CYS A 24 7.47 -2.42 1.34
N ILE A 25 6.93 -2.04 2.49
CA ILE A 25 5.62 -1.36 2.55
C ILE A 25 5.65 0.00 1.85
N HIS A 26 6.74 0.76 1.99
CA HIS A 26 6.93 2.01 1.26
C HIS A 26 6.89 1.80 -0.27
N GLU A 27 7.68 0.86 -0.79
CA GLU A 27 7.71 0.56 -2.23
C GLU A 27 6.37 0.06 -2.76
N LEU A 28 5.63 -0.74 -1.98
CA LEU A 28 4.29 -1.16 -2.37
C LEU A 28 3.32 0.03 -2.50
N GLY A 29 3.38 0.98 -1.56
CA GLY A 29 2.62 2.22 -1.65
C GLY A 29 2.96 3.01 -2.91
N LEU A 30 4.24 3.14 -3.24
CA LEU A 30 4.69 3.78 -4.47
C LEU A 30 4.20 3.05 -5.74
N TRP A 31 4.21 1.72 -5.75
CA TRP A 31 3.70 0.94 -6.89
C TRP A 31 2.18 1.11 -7.05
N MET A 32 1.42 1.19 -5.95
CA MET A 32 -0.02 1.49 -6.00
C MET A 32 -0.31 2.87 -6.59
N LEU A 33 0.50 3.88 -6.26
CA LEU A 33 0.36 5.23 -6.82
C LEU A 33 0.77 5.29 -8.30
N THR A 34 1.86 4.60 -8.65
CA THR A 34 2.46 4.68 -10.00
C THR A 34 1.73 3.81 -11.01
N PHE A 35 1.24 2.64 -10.58
CA PHE A 35 0.61 1.63 -11.44
C PHE A 35 -0.71 1.11 -10.82
N PRO A 36 -1.71 1.99 -10.58
CA PRO A 36 -2.92 1.63 -9.83
C PRO A 36 -3.71 0.49 -10.47
N LYS A 37 -3.80 0.42 -11.81
CA LYS A 37 -4.51 -0.66 -12.52
C LYS A 37 -3.96 -2.06 -12.23
N GLN A 38 -2.72 -2.16 -11.75
CA GLN A 38 -2.06 -3.43 -11.48
C GLN A 38 -1.92 -3.70 -9.98
N PHE A 39 -1.65 -2.68 -9.17
CA PHE A 39 -1.30 -2.84 -7.76
C PHE A 39 -2.36 -2.34 -6.78
N LEU A 40 -3.27 -1.47 -7.20
CA LEU A 40 -4.37 -1.01 -6.34
C LEU A 40 -5.52 -2.01 -6.41
N ASP A 41 -5.29 -3.18 -5.82
CA ASP A 41 -6.21 -4.31 -5.74
C ASP A 41 -6.05 -4.98 -4.36
N ASP A 42 -7.11 -5.63 -3.88
CA ASP A 42 -7.17 -6.30 -2.59
C ASP A 42 -6.05 -7.35 -2.41
N ALA A 43 -5.61 -7.97 -3.52
CA ALA A 43 -4.51 -8.92 -3.51
C ALA A 43 -3.19 -8.31 -3.00
N TYR A 44 -3.00 -7.00 -3.15
CA TYR A 44 -1.82 -6.25 -2.73
C TYR A 44 -2.08 -5.39 -1.49
N LEU A 45 -3.26 -4.76 -1.39
CA LEU A 45 -3.60 -3.86 -0.28
C LEU A 45 -3.51 -4.56 1.09
N LYS A 46 -3.82 -5.86 1.13
CA LYS A 46 -3.71 -6.68 2.35
C LYS A 46 -2.33 -6.63 3.02
N TYR A 47 -1.24 -6.46 2.26
CA TYR A 47 0.11 -6.43 2.81
C TYR A 47 0.35 -5.14 3.62
N ILE A 48 -0.19 -4.01 3.16
CA ILE A 48 -0.19 -2.75 3.90
C ILE A 48 -1.11 -2.86 5.12
N ALA A 49 -2.31 -3.42 4.94
CA ALA A 49 -3.27 -3.59 6.02
C ALA A 49 -2.74 -4.47 7.17
N TRP A 50 -2.08 -5.59 6.86
CA TRP A 50 -1.43 -6.43 7.89
C TRP A 50 -0.29 -5.70 8.60
N SER A 51 0.43 -4.84 7.89
CA SER A 51 1.59 -4.10 8.43
C SER A 51 1.20 -2.94 9.34
N LEU A 52 -0.07 -2.49 9.32
CA LEU A 52 -0.60 -1.55 10.31
C LEU A 52 -0.56 -2.13 11.74
N HIS A 53 -0.58 -3.45 11.89
CA HIS A 53 -0.46 -4.12 13.19
C HIS A 53 0.97 -4.53 13.54
N ASP A 54 1.99 -4.04 12.82
CA ASP A 54 3.37 -4.39 13.12
C ASP A 54 3.80 -3.92 14.52
N ALA A 55 4.59 -4.74 15.21
CA ALA A 55 5.11 -4.44 16.54
C ALA A 55 5.99 -3.16 16.55
N LYS A 56 6.66 -2.83 15.44
CA LYS A 56 7.54 -1.67 15.32
C LYS A 56 6.81 -0.48 14.71
N GLY A 57 6.89 0.66 15.39
CA GLY A 57 6.25 1.90 14.96
C GLY A 57 6.69 2.38 13.57
N SER A 58 7.95 2.13 13.17
CA SER A 58 8.43 2.52 11.84
C SER A 58 7.69 1.84 10.69
N VAL A 59 7.29 0.58 10.86
CA VAL A 59 6.55 -0.17 9.84
C VAL A 59 5.10 0.32 9.78
N ARG A 60 4.50 0.61 10.93
CA ARG A 60 3.16 1.21 11.01
C ARG A 60 3.14 2.59 10.36
N LEU A 61 4.16 3.42 10.61
CA LEU A 61 4.31 4.73 9.97
C LEU A 61 4.40 4.59 8.45
N ALA A 62 5.29 3.72 7.94
CA ALA A 62 5.39 3.45 6.50
C ALA A 62 4.06 2.96 5.88
N SER A 63 3.25 2.21 6.64
CA SER A 63 1.93 1.77 6.19
C SER A 63 0.95 2.95 6.07
N LEU A 64 0.95 3.87 7.04
CA LEU A 64 0.11 5.07 6.98
C LEU A 64 0.55 6.00 5.83
N GLU A 65 1.86 6.21 5.67
CA GLU A 65 2.43 7.01 4.58
C GLU A 65 2.12 6.41 3.20
N ALA A 66 2.06 5.08 3.09
CA ALA A 66 1.66 4.41 1.86
C ALA A 66 0.16 4.58 1.55
N LEU A 67 -0.70 4.62 2.57
CA LEU A 67 -2.15 4.78 2.41
C LEU A 67 -2.57 6.23 2.15
N GLN A 68 -2.00 7.18 2.90
CA GLN A 68 -2.38 8.59 2.86
C GLN A 68 -2.58 9.14 1.42
N PRO A 69 -1.61 9.05 0.50
CA PRO A 69 -1.75 9.62 -0.85
C PRO A 69 -2.78 8.88 -1.72
N LEU A 70 -3.13 7.63 -1.40
CA LEU A 70 -4.20 6.90 -2.10
C LEU A 70 -5.59 7.44 -1.75
N TYR A 71 -5.75 8.03 -0.56
CA TYR A 71 -6.99 8.64 -0.09
C TYR A 71 -7.05 10.16 -0.32
N GLU A 72 -5.93 10.83 -0.55
CA GLU A 72 -5.88 12.27 -0.88
C GLU A 72 -6.58 12.59 -2.21
N LYS A 73 -6.59 11.66 -3.17
CA LYS A 73 -7.45 11.75 -4.35
C LYS A 73 -8.85 11.28 -3.98
N ASN A 74 -9.72 12.21 -3.64
CA ASN A 74 -11.07 11.93 -3.15
C ASN A 74 -11.87 11.06 -4.14
N PRO A 75 -11.99 9.73 -3.94
CA PRO A 75 -12.75 8.88 -4.86
C PRO A 75 -14.23 9.19 -4.73
N LEU A 76 -14.63 9.68 -3.55
CA LEU A 76 -15.98 10.15 -3.30
C LEU A 76 -16.30 11.36 -4.16
N GLU A 77 -15.39 12.31 -4.42
CA GLU A 77 -15.65 13.39 -5.40
C GLU A 77 -16.00 12.80 -6.76
N SER A 78 -15.30 11.76 -7.23
CA SER A 78 -15.65 11.13 -8.51
C SER A 78 -17.03 10.45 -8.48
N ILE A 79 -17.45 9.89 -7.35
CA ILE A 79 -18.77 9.29 -7.15
C ILE A 79 -19.86 10.38 -7.07
N TRP A 80 -19.63 11.45 -6.30
CA TRP A 80 -20.52 12.61 -6.22
C TRP A 80 -20.66 13.30 -7.59
N ASN A 81 -19.57 13.46 -8.33
CA ASN A 81 -19.54 13.99 -9.69
C ASN A 81 -20.25 13.09 -10.70
N LEU A 82 -20.30 11.76 -10.47
CA LEU A 82 -21.06 10.81 -11.30
C LEU A 82 -22.57 10.87 -11.04
N HIS A 83 -23.00 11.31 -9.86
CA HIS A 83 -24.41 11.46 -9.49
C HIS A 83 -24.99 12.86 -9.75
N GLY A 84 -24.16 13.82 -10.18
CA GLY A 84 -24.63 15.14 -10.62
C GLY A 84 -25.19 16.04 -9.51
N GLU A 85 -24.84 15.79 -8.25
CA GLU A 85 -25.13 16.70 -7.15
C GLU A 85 -23.86 17.50 -6.81
N VAL A 86 -23.84 18.71 -7.41
CA VAL A 86 -22.86 19.82 -7.38
C VAL A 86 -21.66 19.70 -8.32
#